data_AF-A0A133VK71-F1
#
_entry.id   AF-A0A133VK71-F1
#
_cell.length_a   1.000
_cell.length_b   1.000
_cell.length_c   1.000
_cell.angle_alpha   90.00
_cell.angle_beta   90.00
_cell.angle_gamma   90.00
#
_symmetry.space_group_name_H-M   'P 1'
#
loop_
_entity.id
_entity.type
_entity.pdbx_description
1 polymer ?
#
loop_
_entity_poly.entity_id
_entity_poly.type
_entity_poly.pdbx_seq_one_letter_code
_entity_poly.pdbx_strand_id
1 'polypeptide(L)'
;EYVEAAKAVGGSNYRVITKHIIPNSSQSVLVMATLDMATMVLVAASLSFLGLGAPLGYADWGGLLSFSRDFVTESGMWFTHIFPGIFLFTYMFGWILISDAFRDIRDPWLRRQ
;
A
#
# COMPACT_ATOMS: atom_id res chain seq x y z
N GLU A 1 -5.84 -24.66 19.41
CA GLU A 1 -5.88 -24.13 20.80
C GLU A 1 -6.96 -23.08 21.09
N TYR A 2 -6.86 -21.78 20.75
CA TYR A 2 -7.89 -20.78 21.14
C TYR A 2 -9.32 -21.08 20.64
N VAL A 3 -9.44 -21.54 19.39
CA VAL A 3 -10.75 -21.91 18.79
C VAL A 3 -11.30 -23.21 19.39
N GLU A 4 -10.44 -24.18 19.71
CA GLU A 4 -10.83 -25.44 20.36
C GLU A 4 -11.25 -25.22 21.81
N ALA A 5 -10.52 -24.39 22.55
CA ALA A 5 -10.91 -23.99 23.91
C ALA A 5 -12.24 -23.24 23.91
N ALA A 6 -12.46 -22.30 22.97
CA ALA A 6 -13.73 -21.57 22.88
C ALA A 6 -14.92 -22.48 22.50
N LYS A 7 -14.67 -23.53 21.71
CA LYS A 7 -15.67 -24.59 21.42
C LYS A 7 -15.91 -25.50 22.63
N ALA A 8 -14.88 -25.84 23.40
CA ALA A 8 -14.99 -26.66 24.61
C ALA A 8 -15.86 -26.02 25.72
N VAL A 9 -15.94 -24.68 25.75
CA VAL A 9 -16.83 -23.92 26.66
C VAL A 9 -18.24 -23.68 26.05
N GLY A 10 -18.58 -24.34 24.93
CA GLY A 10 -19.91 -24.25 24.31
C GLY A 10 -20.17 -22.99 23.48
N GLY A 11 -19.11 -22.30 23.04
CA GLY A 11 -19.25 -21.12 22.18
C GLY A 11 -19.70 -21.46 20.74
N SER A 12 -20.67 -20.71 20.21
CA SER A 12 -21.07 -20.85 18.80
C SER A 12 -19.96 -20.39 17.85
N ASN A 13 -19.81 -21.06 16.69
CA ASN A 13 -18.79 -20.73 15.69
C ASN A 13 -18.81 -19.24 15.30
N TYR A 14 -20.00 -18.66 15.15
CA TYR A 14 -20.17 -17.24 14.81
C TYR A 14 -19.57 -16.31 15.88
N ARG A 15 -19.79 -16.62 17.17
CA ARG A 15 -19.24 -15.83 18.30
C ARG A 15 -17.72 -15.96 18.38
N VAL A 16 -17.16 -17.14 18.10
CA VAL A 16 -15.71 -17.34 18.06
C VAL A 16 -15.08 -16.53 16.93
N ILE A 17 -15.67 -16.59 15.73
CA ILE A 17 -15.18 -15.84 14.56
C ILE A 17 -15.20 -14.34 14.82
N THR A 18 -16.37 -13.78 15.18
CA THR A 18 -16.56 -12.33 15.31
C THR A 18 -15.86 -11.71 16.51
N LYS A 19 -15.74 -12.44 17.63
CA LYS A 19 -15.16 -11.89 18.86
C LYS A 19 -13.68 -12.20 19.04
N HIS A 20 -13.15 -13.26 18.42
CA HIS A 20 -11.78 -13.70 18.66
C HIS A 20 -10.95 -13.72 17.37
N ILE A 21 -11.45 -14.30 16.29
CA ILE A 21 -10.68 -14.44 15.04
C ILE A 21 -10.57 -13.10 14.33
N ILE A 22 -11.71 -12.45 14.02
CA ILE A 22 -11.75 -11.20 13.26
C ILE A 22 -10.94 -10.09 13.95
N PRO A 23 -11.10 -9.79 15.25
CA PRO A 23 -10.33 -8.73 15.89
C PRO A 23 -8.83 -9.03 15.89
N ASN A 24 -8.45 -10.29 16.07
CA ASN A 24 -7.04 -10.71 16.10
C ASN A 24 -6.39 -10.64 14.71
N SER A 25 -7.07 -11.11 13.66
CA SER A 25 -6.53 -11.09 12.29
C SER A 25 -6.64 -9.73 11.61
N SER A 26 -7.60 -8.88 12.02
CA SER A 26 -7.83 -7.56 11.42
C SER A 26 -6.59 -6.67 11.43
N GLN A 27 -5.71 -6.82 12.42
CA GLN A 27 -4.44 -6.09 12.48
C GLN A 27 -3.51 -6.47 11.35
N SER A 28 -3.28 -7.78 11.18
CA SER A 28 -2.40 -8.29 10.13
C SER A 28 -2.93 -7.92 8.75
N VAL A 29 -4.25 -8.00 8.57
CA VAL A 29 -4.92 -7.59 7.32
C VAL A 29 -4.75 -6.11 7.05
N LEU A 30 -4.89 -5.23 8.06
CA LEU A 30 -4.70 -3.79 7.90
C LEU A 30 -3.27 -3.44 7.47
N VAL A 31 -2.27 -4.06 8.11
CA VAL A 31 -0.86 -3.85 7.75
C VAL A 31 -0.59 -4.33 6.33
N MET A 32 -1.04 -5.54 5.96
CA MET A 32 -0.89 -6.04 4.59
C MET A 32 -1.58 -5.15 3.57
N ALA A 33 -2.83 -4.74 3.81
CA ALA A 33 -3.56 -3.85 2.92
C ALA A 33 -2.83 -2.51 2.71
N THR A 34 -2.23 -1.97 3.76
CA THR A 34 -1.46 -0.71 3.68
C THR A 34 -0.19 -0.88 2.84
N LEU A 35 0.51 -2.01 2.96
CA LEU A 35 1.65 -2.33 2.11
C LEU A 35 1.26 -2.54 0.64
N ASP A 36 0.12 -3.21 0.41
CA ASP A 36 -0.40 -3.44 -0.93
C ASP A 36 -0.75 -2.13 -1.65
N MET A 37 -1.24 -1.12 -0.93
CA MET A 37 -1.45 0.21 -1.51
C MET A 37 -0.16 0.86 -2.02
N ALA A 38 0.97 0.61 -1.34
CA ALA A 38 2.29 1.11 -1.77
C ALA A 38 2.80 0.38 -3.02
N THR A 39 2.49 -0.90 -3.20
CA THR A 39 2.94 -1.68 -4.37
C THR A 39 1.99 -1.55 -5.57
N MET A 40 0.69 -1.37 -5.32
CA MET A 40 -0.33 -1.22 -6.37
C MET A 40 -0.05 -0.02 -7.28
N VAL A 41 0.45 1.09 -6.74
CA VAL A 41 0.81 2.27 -7.54
C VAL A 41 1.98 1.98 -8.49
N LEU A 42 2.94 1.15 -8.10
CA LEU A 42 4.05 0.75 -8.95
C LEU A 42 3.56 -0.10 -10.12
N VAL A 43 2.66 -1.04 -9.84
CA VAL A 43 2.05 -1.88 -10.88
C VAL A 43 1.26 -1.00 -11.87
N ALA A 44 0.42 -0.10 -11.36
CA ALA A 44 -0.33 0.85 -12.18
C ALA A 44 0.61 1.73 -13.03
N ALA A 45 1.60 2.37 -12.40
CA ALA A 45 2.56 3.22 -13.10
C ALA A 45 3.39 2.45 -14.13
N SER A 46 3.74 1.18 -13.86
CA SER A 46 4.46 0.32 -14.81
C SER A 46 3.60 -0.01 -16.02
N LEU A 47 2.33 -0.33 -15.82
CA LEU A 47 1.38 -0.55 -16.92
C LEU A 47 1.19 0.72 -17.74
N SER A 48 1.03 1.86 -17.08
CA SER A 48 0.93 3.16 -17.72
C SER A 48 2.17 3.54 -18.52
N PHE A 49 3.35 3.24 -17.99
CA PHE A 49 4.62 3.44 -18.67
C PHE A 49 4.76 2.59 -19.94
N LEU A 50 4.14 1.40 -19.95
CA LEU A 50 4.04 0.50 -21.10
C LEU A 50 2.88 0.88 -22.07
N GLY A 51 2.10 1.91 -21.76
CA GLY A 51 0.98 2.37 -22.59
C GLY A 51 -0.36 1.67 -22.33
N LEU A 52 -0.45 0.88 -21.26
CA LEU A 52 -1.68 0.19 -20.81
C LEU A 52 -2.43 0.98 -19.71
N GLY A 53 -2.05 2.23 -19.49
CA GLY A 53 -2.55 3.10 -18.43
C GLY A 53 -3.78 3.91 -18.82
N ALA A 54 -3.97 5.01 -18.08
CA ALA A 54 -5.04 5.96 -18.41
C ALA A 54 -4.82 6.56 -19.81
N PRO A 55 -5.89 6.89 -20.56
CA PRO A 55 -5.76 7.53 -21.85
C PRO A 55 -5.12 8.92 -21.71
N LEU A 56 -4.62 9.45 -22.83
CA LEU A 56 -4.10 10.81 -22.93
C LEU A 56 -5.11 11.83 -22.40
N GLY A 57 -4.65 12.80 -21.62
CA GLY A 57 -5.48 13.84 -20.99
C GLY A 57 -5.70 13.63 -19.49
N TYR A 58 -5.35 12.46 -18.94
CA TYR A 58 -5.33 12.22 -17.50
C TYR A 58 -3.93 12.44 -16.92
N ALA A 59 -3.88 12.97 -15.70
CA ALA A 59 -2.64 13.15 -14.96
C ALA A 59 -2.17 11.81 -14.35
N ASP A 60 -1.64 10.94 -15.21
CA ASP A 60 -1.09 9.63 -14.85
C ASP A 60 0.44 9.69 -14.76
N TRP A 61 1.00 9.51 -13.56
CA TRP A 61 2.44 9.62 -13.33
C TRP A 61 3.27 8.61 -14.12
N GLY A 62 2.77 7.39 -14.35
CA GLY A 62 3.48 6.39 -15.16
C GLY A 62 3.49 6.74 -16.65
N GLY A 63 2.36 7.26 -17.14
CA GLY A 63 2.24 7.79 -18.49
C GLY A 63 3.14 9.01 -18.70
N LEU A 64 3.16 9.95 -17.74
CA LEU A 64 4.04 11.12 -17.76
C LEU A 64 5.52 10.74 -17.83
N LEU A 65 5.94 9.69 -17.11
CA LEU A 65 7.30 9.16 -17.23
C LEU A 65 7.59 8.60 -18.63
N SER A 66 6.61 7.94 -19.25
CA SER A 66 6.76 7.44 -20.62
C SER A 66 7.00 8.57 -21.62
N PHE A 67 6.16 9.62 -21.56
CA PHE A 67 6.27 10.81 -22.42
C PHE A 67 7.55 11.61 -22.15
N SER A 68 8.04 11.62 -20.91
CA SER A 68 9.25 12.38 -20.55
C SER A 68 10.50 11.92 -21.33
N ARG A 69 10.54 10.69 -21.84
CA ARG A 69 11.69 10.17 -22.58
C ARG A 69 12.04 11.03 -23.78
N ASP A 70 11.03 11.35 -24.60
CA ASP A 70 11.22 12.12 -25.83
C ASP A 70 11.61 13.57 -25.50
N PHE A 71 10.97 14.17 -24.49
CA PHE A 71 11.24 15.56 -24.07
C PHE A 71 12.60 15.75 -23.41
N VAL A 72 13.11 14.74 -22.70
CA VAL A 72 14.45 14.79 -22.09
C VAL A 72 15.53 14.73 -23.16
N THR A 73 15.39 13.86 -24.15
CA THR A 73 16.38 13.72 -25.23
C THR A 73 16.34 14.87 -26.23
N GLU A 74 15.16 15.40 -26.55
CA GLU A 74 15.01 16.42 -27.60
C GLU A 74 15.11 17.85 -27.08
N SER A 75 14.61 18.12 -25.88
CA SER A 75 14.45 19.48 -25.36
C SER A 75 15.24 19.76 -24.08
N GLY A 76 15.94 18.76 -23.54
CA GLY A 76 16.68 18.89 -22.27
C GLY A 76 15.79 19.16 -21.05
N MET A 77 14.48 18.90 -21.15
CA MET A 77 13.49 19.20 -20.11
C MET A 77 13.49 18.12 -19.01
N TRP A 78 14.60 18.00 -18.28
CA TRP A 78 14.82 17.02 -17.21
C TRP A 78 13.72 16.99 -16.14
N PHE A 79 13.06 18.12 -15.88
CA PHE A 79 12.00 18.23 -14.89
C PHE A 79 10.78 17.36 -15.20
N THR A 80 10.52 17.08 -16.48
CA THR A 80 9.42 16.22 -16.92
C THR A 80 9.56 14.78 -16.41
N HIS A 81 10.79 14.35 -16.12
CA HIS A 81 11.08 13.04 -15.54
C HIS A 81 11.10 13.08 -14.00
N ILE A 82 11.71 14.12 -13.42
CA ILE A 82 11.92 14.23 -11.97
C ILE A 82 10.60 14.41 -11.21
N PHE A 83 9.68 15.26 -11.69
CA PHE A 83 8.45 15.53 -10.95
C PHE A 83 7.56 14.29 -10.77
N PRO A 84 7.18 13.54 -11.83
CA PRO A 84 6.42 12.31 -11.65
C PRO A 84 7.11 11.28 -10.75
N GLY A 85 8.45 11.19 -10.84
CA GLY A 85 9.25 10.31 -9.98
C GLY A 85 9.17 10.69 -8.49
N ILE A 86 9.25 11.97 -8.17
CA ILE A 86 9.10 12.46 -6.79
C ILE A 86 7.69 12.17 -6.27
N PHE A 87 6.65 12.40 -7.06
CA PHE A 87 5.27 12.10 -6.62
C PHE A 87 5.06 10.62 -6.32
N LEU A 88 5.55 9.73 -7.19
CA LEU A 88 5.52 8.27 -6.95
C LEU A 88 6.29 7.91 -5.68
N PHE A 89 7.50 8.44 -5.53
CA PHE A 89 8.32 8.20 -4.35
C PHE A 89 7.62 8.65 -3.06
N THR A 90 7.13 9.89 -3.01
CA THR A 90 6.46 10.44 -1.83
C THR A 90 5.19 9.67 -1.49
N TYR A 91 4.39 9.27 -2.49
CA TYR A 91 3.21 8.45 -2.29
C TYR A 91 3.57 7.10 -1.66
N MET A 92 4.54 6.39 -2.24
CA MET A 92 4.97 5.09 -1.73
C MET A 92 5.54 5.21 -0.32
N PHE A 93 6.42 6.19 -0.12
CA PHE A 93 7.05 6.45 1.17
C PHE A 93 5.99 6.75 2.25
N GLY A 94 4.97 7.54 1.93
CA GLY A 94 3.84 7.80 2.82
C GLY A 94 3.12 6.53 3.25
N TRP A 95 2.78 5.65 2.31
CA TRP A 95 2.11 4.38 2.63
C TRP A 95 2.98 3.42 3.45
N ILE A 96 4.28 3.36 3.15
CA ILE A 96 5.24 2.55 3.94
C ILE A 96 5.30 3.06 5.38
N LEU A 97 5.41 4.38 5.58
CA LEU A 97 5.41 4.97 6.93
C LEU A 97 4.10 4.74 7.68
N ILE A 98 2.95 4.82 6.98
CA ILE A 98 1.65 4.53 7.59
C ILE A 98 1.58 3.07 8.04
N SER A 99 2.11 2.14 7.25
CA SER A 99 2.18 0.71 7.62
C SER A 99 2.99 0.52 8.90
N ASP A 100 4.15 1.17 8.99
CA ASP A 100 5.01 1.08 10.16
C ASP A 100 4.36 1.75 11.38
N ALA A 101 3.72 2.91 11.22
CA ALA A 101 2.95 3.54 12.29
C ALA A 101 1.82 2.64 12.80
N PHE A 102 1.13 1.91 11.93
CA PHE A 102 0.11 0.94 12.35
C PHE A 102 0.68 -0.24 13.14
N ARG A 103 1.91 -0.67 12.84
CA ARG A 103 2.62 -1.68 13.61
C ARG A 103 3.00 -1.12 14.99
N ASP A 104 3.60 0.07 15.01
CA ASP A 104 4.15 0.69 16.23
C ASP A 104 3.08 1.04 17.26
N ILE A 105 1.92 1.58 16.83
CA ILE A 105 0.80 1.91 17.74
C ILE A 105 0.35 0.68 18.54
N ARG A 106 0.58 -0.52 18.01
CA ARG A 106 0.02 -1.77 18.51
C ARG A 106 1.06 -2.73 19.07
N ASP A 107 2.35 -2.40 18.98
CA ASP A 107 3.40 -3.16 19.64
C ASP A 107 3.51 -2.76 21.13
N PRO A 108 3.09 -3.60 22.09
CA PRO A 108 3.05 -3.24 23.51
C PRO A 108 4.43 -3.10 24.14
N TRP A 109 5.48 -3.59 23.48
CA TRP A 109 6.85 -3.63 24.00
C TRP A 109 7.55 -2.27 24.01
N LEU A 110 7.15 -1.33 23.14
CA LEU A 110 7.63 0.06 23.14
C LEU A 110 7.13 0.89 24.33
N ARG A 111 6.14 0.40 25.09
CA ARG A 111 5.57 1.09 26.27
C ARG A 111 6.20 0.69 27.60
N ARG A 112 7.17 -0.23 27.62
CA ARG A 112 7.77 -0.78 28.86
C ARG A 112 9.23 -0.40 29.10
N GLN A 113 9.82 0.45 28.27
CA GLN A 113 11.11 1.11 28.54
C GLN A 113 10.89 2.60 28.72
#